data_AF-A0A534J529-F1
#
_entry.id   AF-A0A534J529-F1
#
_cell.length_a   1.000
_cell.length_b   1.000
_cell.length_c   1.000
_cell.angle_alpha   90.00
_cell.angle_beta   90.00
_cell.angle_gamma   90.00
#
_symmetry.space_group_name_H-M   'P 1'
#
loop_
_entity.id
_entity.type
_entity.pdbx_description
1 polymer ?
#
loop_
_entity_poly.entity_id
_entity_poly.type
_entity_poly.pdbx_seq_one_letter_code
_entity_poly.pdbx_strand_id
1 'polypeptide(L)' 'APLATTRNLWLTLAASSTLAGNATILGAAANVIVVQAASRQGVEISFKDWFRAGLPATVATLVLATAVLAALP' A
#
# COMPACT_ATOMS: atom_id res chain seq x y z
N ALA A 1 13.04 -7.94 -26.45
CA ALA A 1 13.29 -9.29 -25.91
C ALA A 1 12.24 -9.59 -24.83
N PRO A 2 11.57 -10.74 -24.86
CA PRO A 2 10.45 -11.08 -23.96
C PRO A 2 10.80 -11.00 -22.46
N LEU A 3 12.09 -11.04 -22.11
CA LEU A 3 12.60 -10.90 -20.74
C LEU A 3 12.37 -9.51 -20.12
N ALA A 4 12.35 -8.44 -20.92
CA ALA A 4 12.12 -7.08 -20.42
C ALA A 4 10.65 -6.89 -19.96
N THR A 5 9.70 -7.39 -20.75
CA THR A 5 8.27 -7.37 -20.40
C THR A 5 8.00 -8.20 -19.13
N THR A 6 8.62 -9.37 -19.02
CA THR A 6 8.50 -10.22 -17.81
C THR A 6 9.07 -9.55 -16.57
N ARG A 7 10.23 -8.88 -16.67
CA ARG A 7 10.82 -8.12 -15.56
C ARG A 7 9.89 -7.01 -15.08
N ASN A 8 9.33 -6.23 -16.00
CA ASN A 8 8.43 -5.12 -15.66
C ASN A 8 7.12 -5.62 -15.03
N LEU A 9 6.60 -6.76 -15.46
CA LEU A 9 5.46 -7.43 -14.82
C LEU A 9 5.77 -7.82 -13.37
N TRP A 10 6.92 -8.46 -13.11
CA TRP A 10 7.32 -8.83 -11.75
C TRP A 10 7.55 -7.61 -10.84
N LEU A 11 8.19 -6.55 -11.36
CA LEU A 11 8.39 -5.30 -10.63
C LEU A 11 7.05 -4.62 -10.30
N THR A 12 6.14 -4.56 -11.28
CA THR A 12 4.80 -3.99 -11.08
C THR A 12 4.01 -4.80 -10.05
N LEU A 13 4.09 -6.14 -10.10
CA LEU A 13 3.43 -7.01 -9.14
C LEU A 13 4.00 -6.84 -7.72
N ALA A 14 5.32 -6.77 -7.58
CA ALA A 14 5.98 -6.56 -6.29
C ALA A 14 5.68 -5.18 -5.69
N ALA A 15 5.69 -4.12 -6.51
CA ALA A 15 5.36 -2.77 -6.09
C ALA A 15 3.88 -2.66 -5.68
N SER A 16 2.97 -3.19 -6.51
CA SER A 16 1.54 -3.15 -6.22
C SER A 16 1.16 -3.96 -4.98
N SER A 17 1.74 -5.16 -4.76
CA SER A 17 1.45 -5.96 -3.56
C SER A 17 1.88 -5.28 -2.27
N THR A 18 3.03 -4.61 -2.29
CA THR A 18 3.57 -3.87 -1.14
C THR A 18 2.72 -2.64 -0.82
N LEU A 19 2.35 -1.85 -1.83
CA LEU A 19 1.59 -0.61 -1.65
C LEU A 19 0.11 -0.87 -1.31
N ALA A 20 -0.48 -1.93 -1.88
CA ALA A 20 -1.86 -2.32 -1.60
C ALA A 20 -2.07 -2.72 -0.12
N GLY A 21 -1.03 -3.21 0.55
CA GLY A 21 -1.07 -3.55 1.99
C GLY A 21 -1.42 -2.37 2.91
N ASN A 22 -1.27 -1.13 2.45
CA ASN A 22 -1.60 0.05 3.26
C ASN A 22 -3.10 0.42 3.26
N ALA A 23 -3.90 -0.18 2.37
CA ALA A 23 -5.32 0.18 2.22
C ALA A 23 -6.16 -0.16 3.46
N THR A 24 -5.74 -1.15 4.24
CA THR A 24 -6.49 -1.65 5.39
C THR A 24 -5.59 -1.81 6.62
N ILE A 25 -6.19 -1.84 7.81
CA ILE A 25 -5.48 -2.09 9.07
C ILE A 25 -4.77 -3.45 9.04
N LEU A 26 -5.38 -4.47 8.41
CA LEU A 26 -4.85 -5.83 8.39
C LEU A 26 -3.80 -6.07 7.29
N GLY A 27 -3.62 -5.12 6.38
CA GLY A 27 -2.74 -5.31 5.23
C GLY A 27 -1.24 -5.26 5.57
N ALA A 28 -0.87 -4.78 6.75
CA ALA A 28 0.49 -4.86 7.28
C ALA A 28 0.50 -4.96 8.80
N ALA A 29 1.46 -5.70 9.37
CA ALA A 29 1.65 -5.78 10.82
C ALA A 29 1.90 -4.41 11.45
N ALA A 30 2.59 -3.51 10.74
CA ALA A 30 2.84 -2.14 11.19
C ALA A 30 1.54 -1.34 11.42
N ASN A 31 0.53 -1.50 10.57
CA ASN A 31 -0.76 -0.81 10.70
C ASN A 31 -1.47 -1.24 11.99
N VAL A 32 -1.46 -2.55 12.27
CA VAL A 32 -2.02 -3.10 13.52
C VAL A 32 -1.25 -2.57 14.74
N ILE A 33 0.08 -2.51 14.69
CA ILE A 33 0.90 -1.96 15.78
C ILE A 33 0.53 -0.50 16.07
N VAL A 34 0.35 0.32 15.04
CA VAL A 34 -0.06 1.73 15.18
C VAL A 34 -1.44 1.84 15.81
N VAL A 35 -2.42 1.05 15.35
CA VAL A 35 -3.78 1.05 15.91
C VAL A 35 -3.77 0.60 17.38
N GLN A 36 -3.02 -0.44 17.72
CA GLN A 36 -2.87 -0.88 19.12
C GLN A 36 -2.18 0.18 19.98
N ALA A 37 -1.17 0.87 19.45
CA ALA A 37 -0.50 1.96 20.16
C ALA A 37 -1.44 3.14 20.41
N ALA A 38 -2.30 3.48 19.44
CA ALA A 38 -3.32 4.52 19.57
C ALA A 38 -4.37 4.15 20.64
N SER A 39 -4.86 2.91 20.64
CA SER A 39 -5.83 2.44 21.65
C SER A 39 -5.26 2.52 23.08
N ARG A 40 -3.96 2.23 23.26
CA ARG A 40 -3.27 2.44 24.57
C ARG A 40 -3.23 3.90 25.03
N GLN A 41 -3.38 4.86 24.12
CA GLN A 41 -3.46 6.29 24.41
C GLN A 41 -4.92 6.78 24.51
N GLY A 42 -5.90 5.88 24.48
CA GLY A 42 -7.32 6.20 24.52
C GLY A 42 -7.90 6.66 23.17
N VAL A 43 -7.17 6.46 22.07
CA VAL A 43 -7.64 6.79 20.71
C VAL A 43 -8.07 5.51 20.01
N GLU A 44 -9.38 5.34 19.85
CA GLU A 44 -9.97 4.22 19.12
C GLU A 44 -10.02 4.54 17.61
N ILE A 45 -9.38 3.69 16.80
CA ILE A 45 -9.37 3.80 15.35
C ILE A 45 -10.16 2.63 14.79
N SER A 46 -11.32 2.90 14.19
CA SER A 46 -12.10 1.85 13.55
C SER A 46 -11.53 1.46 12.19
N PHE A 47 -11.90 0.27 11.70
CA PHE A 47 -11.55 -0.17 10.34
C PHE A 47 -11.98 0.84 9.28
N LYS A 48 -13.16 1.46 9.45
CA LYS A 48 -13.71 2.41 8.50
C LYS A 48 -12.92 3.73 8.48
N ASP A 49 -12.46 4.18 9.65
CA ASP A 49 -11.64 5.39 9.76
C ASP A 49 -10.30 5.21 9.05
N TRP A 50 -9.64 4.07 9.30
CA TRP A 50 -8.42 3.73 8.59
C TRP A 50 -8.66 3.57 7.09
N PHE A 51 -9.68 2.80 6.68
CA PHE A 51 -9.96 2.54 5.28
C PHE A 51 -10.25 3.83 4.50
N ARG A 52 -10.94 4.80 5.10
CA ARG A 52 -11.25 6.08 4.47
C ARG A 52 -10.00 6.93 4.19
N ALA A 53 -8.96 6.81 5.00
CA ALA A 53 -7.68 7.50 4.80
C ALA A 53 -6.68 6.65 3.98
N GLY A 54 -6.62 5.36 4.26
CA GLY A 54 -5.72 4.39 3.66
C GLY A 54 -6.04 4.11 2.20
N LEU A 55 -7.31 3.97 1.83
CA LEU A 55 -7.68 3.69 0.43
C LEU A 55 -7.25 4.82 -0.53
N PRO A 56 -7.54 6.12 -0.28
CA PRO A 56 -7.03 7.20 -1.13
C PRO A 56 -5.49 7.24 -1.19
N ALA A 57 -4.81 7.05 -0.06
CA ALA A 57 -3.34 7.05 -0.02
C ALA A 57 -2.74 5.88 -0.80
N THR A 58 -3.31 4.68 -0.69
CA THR A 58 -2.93 3.51 -1.47
C THR A 58 -3.16 3.73 -2.96
N VAL A 59 -4.30 4.28 -3.36
CA VAL A 59 -4.56 4.58 -4.79
C VAL A 59 -3.54 5.59 -5.32
N ALA A 60 -3.29 6.69 -4.59
CA ALA A 60 -2.32 7.71 -5.00
C ALA A 60 -0.90 7.12 -5.15
N THR A 61 -0.48 6.30 -4.19
CA THR A 61 0.85 5.66 -4.23
C THR A 61 0.96 4.57 -5.31
N LEU A 62 -0.11 3.81 -5.58
CA LEU A 62 -0.14 2.85 -6.70
C LEU A 62 0.00 3.56 -8.05
N VAL A 63 -0.74 4.66 -8.26
CA VAL A 63 -0.64 5.45 -9.49
C VAL A 63 0.76 6.03 -9.65
N LEU A 64 1.36 6.53 -8.57
CA LEU A 64 2.73 7.03 -8.61
C LEU A 64 3.73 5.91 -8.95
N ALA A 65 3.60 4.74 -8.32
CA ALA A 65 4.50 3.62 -8.55
C ALA A 65 4.41 3.07 -9.98
N THR A 66 3.20 2.95 -10.53
CA THR A 66 3.02 2.53 -11.93
C THR A 66 3.56 3.58 -12.89
N ALA A 67 3.36 4.87 -12.63
CA ALA A 67 3.93 5.94 -13.43
C ALA A 67 5.47 5.93 -13.41
N VAL A 68 6.07 5.73 -12.24
CA VAL A 68 7.54 5.63 -12.10
C VAL A 68 8.08 4.41 -12.84
N LEU A 69 7.46 3.24 -12.68
CA LEU A 69 7.88 2.01 -13.37
C LEU A 69 7.67 2.09 -14.90
N ALA A 70 6.67 2.84 -15.37
CA ALA A 70 6.45 3.07 -16.79
C ALA A 70 7.42 4.10 -17.39
N ALA A 71 7.91 5.05 -16.57
CA ALA A 71 8.88 6.06 -16.99
C ALA A 71 10.33 5.56 -16.95
N LEU A 72 10.61 4.51 -16.17
CA LEU A 72 11.91 3.85 -16.13
C LEU A 72 12.04 2.88 -17.34
N PRO A 73 13.11 3.00 -18.15
CA PRO A 73 13.32 2.18 -19.35
C PRO A 73 13.63 0.70 -19.05
#